data_AF-A0A530L8M4-F1
#
_entry.id   AF-A0A530L8M4-F1
#
_cell.length_a   1.000
_cell.length_b   1.000
_cell.length_c   1.000
_cell.angle_alpha   90.00
_cell.angle_beta   90.00
_cell.angle_gamma   90.00
#
_symmetry.space_group_name_H-M   'P 1'
#
loop_
_entity.id
_entity.type
_entity.pdbx_description
1 polymer ?
#
loop_
_entity_poly.entity_id
_entity_poly.type
_entity_poly.pdbx_seq_one_letter_code
_entity_poly.pdbx_strand_id
1 'polypeptide(L)'
;PVTMNAAFGAPGRNYAARHCDYLFSTFSEIADGRAHVVDITNRAAEVGREVGVYTVCHVVCRETQQEAEDYYRHYALECADEGAVDEHMRKKKEFANSHDAKAFTEYRQRFAGGAGTFPLIGTPEKIVDDLT
;
A
#
# COMPACT_ATOMS: atom_id res chain seq x y z
N PRO A 1 -5.42 -26.05 -2.79
CA PRO A 1 -5.70 -24.71 -3.37
C PRO A 1 -4.47 -23.82 -3.14
N VAL A 2 -4.30 -22.75 -3.92
CA VAL A 2 -3.28 -21.73 -3.61
C VAL A 2 -3.61 -21.07 -2.28
N THR A 3 -2.59 -20.85 -1.46
CA THR A 3 -2.69 -20.32 -0.10
C THR A 3 -1.98 -18.98 0.04
N MET A 4 -2.61 -18.07 0.78
CA MET A 4 -2.11 -16.71 0.99
C MET A 4 -2.25 -16.30 2.46
N ASN A 5 -1.27 -15.55 2.96
CA ASN A 5 -1.29 -14.95 4.29
C ASN A 5 -1.05 -13.44 4.19
N ALA A 6 -1.66 -12.64 5.08
CA ALA A 6 -1.54 -11.18 5.08
C ALA A 6 -0.95 -10.62 6.39
N ALA A 7 -0.11 -11.38 7.08
CA ALA A 7 0.44 -10.99 8.37
C ALA A 7 1.65 -10.06 8.26
N PHE A 8 1.65 -9.00 9.06
CA PHE A 8 2.73 -8.02 9.14
C PHE A 8 3.83 -8.41 10.13
N GLY A 9 3.49 -9.06 11.24
CA GLY A 9 4.43 -9.39 12.31
C GLY A 9 5.31 -10.60 12.01
N ALA A 10 6.47 -10.67 12.66
CA ALA A 10 7.44 -11.76 12.49
C ALA A 10 6.83 -13.18 12.66
N PRO A 11 5.97 -13.47 13.67
CA PRO A 11 5.36 -14.80 13.78
C PRO A 11 4.51 -15.17 12.56
N GLY A 12 3.72 -14.23 12.04
CA GLY A 12 2.86 -14.49 10.88
C GLY A 12 3.65 -14.61 9.58
N ARG A 13 4.71 -13.81 9.40
CA ARG A 13 5.62 -13.94 8.26
C ARG A 13 6.39 -15.26 8.28
N ASN A 14 6.79 -15.74 9.46
CA ASN A 14 7.36 -17.09 9.62
C ASN A 14 6.36 -18.20 9.27
N TYR A 15 5.09 -18.03 9.65
CA TYR A 15 4.03 -18.96 9.27
C TYR A 15 3.85 -18.98 7.74
N ALA A 16 3.76 -17.80 7.11
CA ALA A 16 3.65 -17.67 5.66
C ALA A 16 4.82 -18.35 4.94
N ALA A 17 6.06 -18.10 5.39
CA ALA A 17 7.27 -18.71 4.85
C ALA A 17 7.24 -20.25 4.87
N ARG A 18 6.66 -20.84 5.93
CA ARG A 18 6.61 -22.30 6.13
C ARG A 18 5.42 -22.98 5.46
N HIS A 19 4.30 -22.27 5.32
CA HIS A 19 3.01 -22.92 5.03
C HIS A 19 2.19 -22.31 3.90
N CYS A 20 2.57 -21.14 3.38
CA CYS A 20 1.80 -20.47 2.33
C CYS A 20 2.56 -20.44 1.01
N ASP A 21 1.82 -20.24 -0.09
CA ASP A 21 2.38 -20.01 -1.43
C ASP A 21 2.71 -18.53 -1.62
N TYR A 22 1.90 -17.64 -1.02
CA TYR A 22 2.05 -16.19 -1.13
C TYR A 22 1.94 -15.46 0.21
N LEU A 23 2.73 -14.40 0.36
CA LEU A 23 2.53 -13.35 1.36
C LEU A 23 1.92 -12.12 0.68
N PHE A 24 0.80 -11.64 1.20
CA PHE A 24 0.26 -10.33 0.88
C PHE A 24 0.80 -9.30 1.88
N SER A 25 1.53 -8.30 1.39
CA SER A 25 2.13 -7.24 2.21
C SER A 25 1.81 -5.88 1.62
N THR A 26 1.56 -4.89 2.47
CA THR A 26 1.39 -3.49 2.05
C THR A 26 2.59 -2.65 2.49
N PHE A 27 2.84 -1.56 1.78
CA PHE A 27 3.83 -0.55 2.11
C PHE A 27 3.24 0.84 1.88
N SER A 28 3.85 1.86 2.49
CA SER A 28 3.48 3.26 2.27
C SER A 28 4.24 3.86 1.11
N GLU A 29 5.52 3.51 0.96
CA GLU A 29 6.41 3.99 -0.10
C GLU A 29 6.97 2.79 -0.87
N ILE A 30 7.10 2.91 -2.19
CA ILE A 30 7.50 1.79 -3.05
C ILE A 30 8.87 1.21 -2.70
N ALA A 31 9.78 2.05 -2.22
CA ALA A 31 11.11 1.65 -1.76
C ALA A 31 11.06 0.62 -0.62
N ASP A 32 10.05 0.69 0.25
CA ASP A 32 9.88 -0.25 1.37
C ASP A 32 9.44 -1.65 0.89
N GLY A 33 8.77 -1.73 -0.28
CA GLY A 33 8.34 -2.98 -0.89
C GLY A 33 9.49 -3.96 -1.10
N ARG A 34 10.67 -3.47 -1.47
CA ARG A 34 11.88 -4.29 -1.64
C ARG A 34 12.28 -5.01 -0.35
N ALA A 35 12.19 -4.33 0.79
CA ALA A 35 12.52 -4.93 2.08
C ALA A 35 11.56 -6.07 2.44
N HIS A 36 10.28 -5.93 2.11
CA HIS A 36 9.30 -7.00 2.34
C HIS A 36 9.58 -8.25 1.51
N VAL A 37 10.00 -8.09 0.26
CA VAL A 37 10.38 -9.21 -0.63
C VAL A 37 11.62 -9.91 -0.08
N VAL A 38 12.68 -9.16 0.22
CA VAL A 38 13.93 -9.74 0.76
C VAL A 38 13.67 -10.51 2.05
N ASP A 39 12.89 -9.96 2.98
CA ASP A 39 12.59 -10.61 4.26
C ASP A 39 11.87 -11.95 4.08
N ILE A 40 10.80 -12.01 3.27
CA ILE A 40 10.04 -13.26 3.13
C ILE A 40 10.81 -14.30 2.29
N THR A 41 11.58 -13.87 1.28
CA THR A 41 12.46 -14.74 0.52
C THR A 41 13.50 -15.39 1.42
N ASN A 42 14.16 -14.63 2.31
CA ASN A 42 15.14 -15.17 3.24
C ASN A 42 14.51 -16.18 4.21
N ARG A 43 13.36 -15.85 4.80
CA ARG A 43 12.63 -16.76 5.73
C ARG A 43 12.21 -18.05 5.03
N ALA A 44 11.76 -17.98 3.78
CA ALA A 44 11.36 -19.15 3.02
C ALA A 44 12.57 -20.02 2.65
N ALA A 45 13.70 -19.40 2.27
CA ALA A 45 14.93 -20.09 1.96
C ALA A 45 15.49 -20.88 3.16
N GLU A 46 15.40 -20.36 4.39
CA GLU A 46 15.80 -21.06 5.62
C GLU A 46 15.07 -22.40 5.83
N VAL A 47 13.89 -22.57 5.23
CA VAL A 47 13.08 -23.80 5.31
C VAL A 47 12.99 -24.53 3.97
N GLY A 48 13.84 -24.18 3.01
CA GLY A 48 13.90 -24.82 1.69
C GLY A 48 12.66 -24.61 0.84
N ARG A 49 11.97 -23.47 0.98
CA ARG A 49 10.77 -23.11 0.21
C ARG A 49 10.97 -21.80 -0.54
N GLU A 50 10.09 -21.57 -1.51
CA GLU A 50 9.87 -20.28 -2.15
C GLU A 50 8.46 -19.80 -1.81
N VAL A 51 8.32 -18.49 -1.62
CA VAL A 51 7.04 -17.83 -1.35
C VAL A 51 6.97 -16.57 -2.19
N GLY A 52 5.89 -16.42 -2.97
CA GLY A 52 5.65 -15.23 -3.76
C GLY A 52 5.13 -14.07 -2.91
N VAL A 53 5.23 -12.85 -3.43
CA VAL A 53 4.76 -11.65 -2.74
C VAL A 53 3.73 -10.93 -3.58
N TYR A 54 2.59 -10.61 -2.96
CA TYR A 54 1.57 -9.75 -3.52
C TYR A 54 1.51 -8.46 -2.69
N THR A 55 1.15 -7.38 -3.38
CA THR A 55 0.89 -6.09 -2.75
C THR A 55 -0.32 -5.44 -3.38
N VAL A 56 -0.71 -4.27 -2.86
CA VAL A 56 -1.80 -3.46 -3.39
C VAL A 56 -1.32 -2.03 -3.59
N CYS A 57 -1.65 -1.51 -4.76
CA CYS A 57 -1.60 -0.09 -5.10
C CYS A 57 -2.96 0.28 -5.70
N HIS A 58 -3.37 1.54 -5.57
CA HIS A 58 -4.55 2.03 -6.28
C HIS A 58 -4.12 2.82 -7.49
N VAL A 59 -4.77 2.56 -8.62
CA VAL A 59 -4.37 3.10 -9.93
C VAL A 59 -5.45 4.04 -10.46
N VAL A 60 -5.04 5.25 -10.82
CA VAL A 60 -5.83 6.17 -11.63
C VAL A 60 -5.05 6.44 -12.91
N CYS A 61 -5.43 5.70 -13.96
CA CYS A 61 -4.82 5.81 -15.28
C CYS A 61 -5.72 6.62 -16.23
N ARG A 62 -5.18 7.66 -16.86
CA ARG A 62 -5.87 8.51 -17.85
C ARG A 62 -4.94 8.84 -19.03
N GLU A 63 -5.49 9.39 -20.11
CA GLU A 63 -4.70 9.74 -21.30
C GLU A 63 -3.71 10.86 -21.01
N THR A 64 -4.08 11.82 -20.16
CA THR A 64 -3.19 12.90 -19.74
C THR A 64 -2.96 12.89 -18.22
N GLN A 65 -1.82 13.46 -17.81
CA GLN A 65 -1.49 13.63 -16.39
C GLN A 65 -2.55 14.47 -15.67
N GLN A 66 -3.00 15.56 -16.30
CA GLN A 66 -4.00 16.47 -15.75
C GLN A 66 -5.32 15.74 -15.47
N GLU A 67 -5.80 14.91 -16.40
CA GLU A 67 -7.04 14.14 -16.20
C GLU A 67 -6.93 13.14 -15.05
N ALA A 68 -5.76 12.49 -14.88
CA ALA A 68 -5.54 11.56 -13.78
C ALA A 68 -5.57 12.29 -12.42
N GLU A 69 -4.89 13.42 -12.33
CA GLU A 69 -4.84 14.26 -11.12
C GLU A 69 -6.20 14.87 -10.80
N ASP A 70 -6.92 15.38 -11.79
CA ASP A 70 -8.25 15.96 -11.63
C ASP A 70 -9.25 14.89 -11.18
N TYR A 71 -9.21 13.71 -11.80
CA TYR A 71 -10.06 12.61 -11.38
C TYR A 71 -9.74 12.16 -9.96
N TYR A 72 -8.46 12.00 -9.62
CA TYR A 72 -8.05 11.60 -8.27
C TYR A 72 -8.47 12.63 -7.22
N ARG A 73 -8.26 13.93 -7.49
CA ARG A 73 -8.74 15.02 -6.63
C ARG A 73 -10.26 14.98 -6.48
N HIS A 74 -10.99 14.76 -7.56
CA HIS A 74 -12.45 14.74 -7.53
C HIS A 74 -12.97 13.68 -6.55
N TYR A 75 -12.56 12.43 -6.67
CA TYR A 75 -13.13 11.39 -5.82
C TYR A 75 -12.43 11.24 -4.45
N ALA A 76 -11.14 11.55 -4.35
CA ALA A 76 -10.36 11.39 -3.12
C ALA A 76 -10.33 12.63 -2.22
N LEU A 77 -10.76 13.79 -2.72
CA LEU A 77 -10.85 15.04 -1.94
C LEU A 77 -12.24 15.67 -2.03
N GLU A 78 -12.74 15.97 -3.22
CA GLU A 78 -14.00 16.74 -3.37
C GLU A 78 -15.24 15.91 -2.98
N CYS A 79 -15.22 14.60 -3.24
CA CYS A 79 -16.29 13.66 -2.91
C CYS A 79 -15.94 12.72 -1.74
N ALA A 80 -14.90 13.02 -0.97
CA ALA A 80 -14.48 12.17 0.13
C ALA A 80 -15.58 12.05 1.20
N ASP A 81 -15.73 10.86 1.79
CA ASP A 81 -16.52 10.70 3.01
C ASP A 81 -15.74 11.26 4.20
N GLU A 82 -15.89 12.57 4.42
CA GLU A 82 -15.23 13.33 5.48
C GLU A 82 -15.36 12.67 6.85
N GLY A 83 -16.54 12.14 7.18
CA GLY A 83 -16.80 11.52 8.48
C GLY A 83 -16.03 10.21 8.68
N ALA A 84 -16.04 9.35 7.66
CA ALA A 84 -15.29 8.10 7.69
C ALA A 84 -13.77 8.34 7.73
N VAL A 85 -13.30 9.29 6.95
CA VAL A 85 -11.90 9.67 6.87
C VAL A 85 -11.43 10.25 8.20
N ASP A 86 -12.16 11.19 8.79
CA ASP A 86 -11.78 11.82 10.05
C ASP A 86 -11.76 10.83 11.21
N GLU A 87 -12.72 9.90 11.28
CA GLU A 87 -12.72 8.86 12.31
C GLU A 87 -11.52 7.90 12.15
N HIS A 88 -11.15 7.55 10.92
CA HIS A 88 -9.95 6.76 10.67
C HIS A 88 -8.68 7.51 11.09
N MET A 89 -8.58 8.80 10.74
CA MET A 89 -7.43 9.63 11.11
C MET A 89 -7.32 9.83 12.62
N ARG A 90 -8.44 9.95 13.34
CA ARG A 90 -8.48 10.05 14.80
C ARG A 90 -7.88 8.81 15.46
N LYS A 91 -8.29 7.62 15.03
CA LYS A 91 -7.74 6.34 15.53
C LYS A 91 -6.24 6.21 15.28
N LYS A 92 -5.72 6.72 14.15
CA LYS A 92 -4.28 6.69 13.86
C LYS A 92 -3.47 7.71 14.65
N LYS A 93 -4.02 8.91 14.93
CA LYS A 93 -3.35 9.94 15.74
C LYS A 93 -3.06 9.47 17.17
N GLU A 94 -3.87 8.58 17.72
CA GLU A 94 -3.62 7.95 19.02
C GLU A 94 -2.35 7.06 19.03
N PHE A 95 -1.83 6.67 17.85
CA PHE A 95 -0.61 5.84 17.71
C PHE A 95 0.60 6.58 17.09
N ALA A 96 0.41 7.74 16.46
CA ALA A 96 1.46 8.44 15.72
C ALA A 96 1.83 9.79 16.37
N ASN A 97 2.96 9.82 17.09
CA ASN A 97 3.49 11.03 17.75
C ASN A 97 4.18 12.04 16.79
N SER A 98 4.11 11.86 15.46
CA SER A 98 4.79 12.73 14.49
C SER A 98 3.84 13.80 13.93
N HIS A 99 4.19 15.07 14.14
CA HIS A 99 3.40 16.27 13.83
C HIS A 99 3.61 16.81 12.39
N ASP A 100 3.88 15.97 11.39
CA ASP A 100 3.99 16.46 10.02
C ASP A 100 2.59 16.64 9.39
N ALA A 101 2.14 17.89 9.32
CA ALA A 101 0.85 18.26 8.74
C ALA A 101 0.75 17.88 7.25
N LYS A 102 1.88 17.88 6.52
CA LYS A 102 1.88 17.53 5.09
C LYS A 102 1.66 16.02 4.91
N ALA A 103 2.40 15.21 5.65
CA ALA A 103 2.21 13.75 5.66
C ALA A 103 0.80 13.35 6.10
N PHE A 104 0.20 14.09 7.04
CA PHE A 104 -1.18 13.88 7.46
C PHE A 104 -2.18 14.14 6.32
N THR A 105 -2.05 15.27 5.62
CA THR A 105 -2.92 15.60 4.47
C THR A 105 -2.76 14.59 3.33
N GLU A 106 -1.52 14.22 2.99
CA GLU A 106 -1.25 13.23 1.95
C GLU A 106 -1.84 11.86 2.31
N TYR A 107 -1.63 11.38 3.54
CA TYR A 107 -2.22 10.12 3.98
C TYR A 107 -3.74 10.16 3.99
N ARG A 108 -4.34 11.30 4.37
CA ARG A 108 -5.79 11.48 4.37
C ARG A 108 -6.36 11.30 2.96
N GLN A 109 -5.75 11.95 1.97
CA GLN A 109 -6.12 11.79 0.56
C GLN A 109 -5.93 10.34 0.09
N ARG A 110 -4.80 9.70 0.41
CA ARG A 110 -4.56 8.28 0.07
C ARG A 110 -5.60 7.35 0.72
N PHE A 111 -6.05 7.66 1.93
CA PHE A 111 -7.08 6.89 2.61
C PHE A 111 -8.44 7.04 1.93
N ALA A 112 -8.88 8.26 1.67
CA ALA A 112 -10.10 8.55 0.92
C ALA A 112 -10.06 7.91 -0.49
N GLY A 113 -8.92 8.00 -1.17
CA GLY A 113 -8.77 7.60 -2.56
C GLY A 113 -8.44 6.12 -2.80
N GLY A 114 -7.94 5.41 -1.80
CA GLY A 114 -7.38 4.09 -2.00
C GLY A 114 -7.07 3.33 -0.71
N ALA A 115 -7.78 3.62 0.38
CA ALA A 115 -7.63 2.98 1.69
C ALA A 115 -6.20 3.04 2.25
N GLY A 116 -5.41 4.03 1.85
CA GLY A 116 -4.06 4.29 2.35
C GLY A 116 -2.96 3.50 1.63
N THR A 117 -3.29 2.85 0.52
CA THR A 117 -2.32 2.15 -0.33
C THR A 117 -1.46 3.13 -1.14
N PHE A 118 -0.37 2.66 -1.73
CA PHE A 118 0.47 3.50 -2.59
C PHE A 118 -0.32 3.95 -3.85
N PRO A 119 -0.38 5.26 -4.13
CA PRO A 119 -1.09 5.80 -5.29
C PRO A 119 -0.25 5.71 -6.57
N LEU A 120 -0.83 5.19 -7.65
CA LEU A 120 -0.28 5.22 -9.01
C LEU A 120 -1.21 6.07 -9.88
N ILE A 121 -0.88 7.36 -10.02
CA ILE A 121 -1.77 8.38 -10.63
C ILE A 121 -1.06 9.03 -11.81
N GLY A 122 -1.56 8.79 -13.02
CA GLY A 122 -0.99 9.42 -14.21
C GLY A 122 -1.35 8.75 -15.53
N THR A 123 -0.50 8.98 -16.52
CA THR A 123 -0.56 8.27 -17.80
C THR A 123 -0.05 6.83 -17.66
N PRO A 124 -0.35 5.92 -18.62
CA PRO A 124 0.21 4.58 -18.61
C PRO A 124 1.74 4.56 -18.46
N GLU A 125 2.45 5.45 -19.15
CA GLU A 125 3.91 5.55 -19.12
C GLU A 125 4.39 5.96 -17.73
N LYS A 126 3.79 7.00 -17.15
CA LYS A 126 4.14 7.43 -15.80
C LYS A 126 3.92 6.32 -14.77
N ILE A 127 2.80 5.60 -14.87
CA ILE A 127 2.50 4.50 -13.94
C ILE A 127 3.56 3.40 -14.03
N VAL A 128 4.03 3.08 -15.24
CA VAL A 128 5.11 2.09 -15.42
C VAL A 128 6.41 2.62 -14.83
N ASP A 129 6.75 3.89 -15.07
CA ASP A 129 7.96 4.50 -14.50
C ASP A 129 7.93 4.49 -12.97
N ASP A 130 6.78 4.79 -12.37
CA ASP A 130 6.58 4.80 -10.91
C ASP A 130 6.69 3.40 -10.28
N LEU A 131 6.61 2.31 -11.07
CA LEU A 131 6.74 0.93 -10.59
C LEU A 131 8.19 0.41 -10.52
N THR A 132 9.16 1.17 -11.03
CA THR A 132 10.57 0.75 -11.15
C THR A 132 11.46 1.19 -9.98
#